data_AF-A0A0P9CPI6-F1
#
_entry.id   AF-A0A0P9CPI6-F1
#
_cell.length_a   1.000
_cell.length_b   1.000
_cell.length_c   1.000
_cell.angle_alpha   90.00
_cell.angle_beta   90.00
_cell.angle_gamma   90.00
#
_symmetry.space_group_name_H-M   'P 1'
#
loop_
_entity.id
_entity.type
_entity.pdbx_description
1 polymer ?
#
loop_
_entity_poly.entity_id
_entity_poly.type
_entity_poly.pdbx_seq_one_letter_code
_entity_poly.pdbx_strand_id
1 'polypeptide(L)'
;IGGVPATINSFLLRTILRDEWGWPGVVLSDYEAVRELIPHGVAADLADAARQSMLAGLDIDMMSNAYSRHLAALVESGAVPPELVDAAVWRVLCLKLQLGLFEHPYVDSAPGASSVLTPDSRELALQVAQESMVLVKNAGGVLPLVPGAQRIAVIGPLADARSDMLGTWVLFGQADDAETVLDGVRAYLNDTQFTHTPGCPTRAAAPADLDAAVAAARDADLVLLVLGEGANMSG
;
A
#
# COMPACT_ATOMS: atom_id res chain seq x y z
N ILE A 1 -3.49 -19.95 -7.13
CA ILE A 1 -3.58 -19.89 -8.61
C ILE A 1 -3.83 -21.29 -9.13
N GLY A 2 -4.89 -21.50 -9.92
CA GLY A 2 -5.28 -22.85 -10.35
C GLY A 2 -5.56 -23.81 -9.19
N GLY A 3 -6.10 -23.30 -8.07
CA GLY A 3 -6.37 -24.09 -6.86
C GLY A 3 -5.18 -24.30 -5.91
N VAL A 4 -3.95 -23.94 -6.29
CA VAL A 4 -2.75 -24.11 -5.45
C VAL A 4 -2.27 -22.75 -4.92
N PRO A 5 -2.10 -22.56 -3.59
CA PRO A 5 -1.54 -21.33 -3.03
C PRO A 5 -0.13 -21.04 -3.60
N ALA A 6 0.17 -19.77 -3.88
CA ALA A 6 1.43 -19.39 -4.52
C ALA A 6 2.66 -19.83 -3.71
N THR A 7 2.56 -19.76 -2.37
CA THR A 7 3.57 -20.20 -1.40
C THR A 7 4.09 -21.62 -1.62
N ILE A 8 3.24 -22.52 -2.13
CA ILE A 8 3.59 -23.94 -2.39
C ILE A 8 3.55 -24.31 -3.87
N ASN A 9 3.43 -23.33 -4.77
CA ASN A 9 3.26 -23.60 -6.18
C ASN A 9 4.62 -23.75 -6.88
N SER A 10 5.14 -24.98 -6.95
CA SER A 10 6.44 -25.27 -7.57
C SER A 10 6.49 -24.92 -9.06
N PHE A 11 5.37 -24.97 -9.77
CA PHE A 11 5.32 -24.55 -11.17
C PHE A 11 5.60 -23.05 -11.30
N LEU A 12 5.03 -22.22 -10.43
CA LEU A 12 5.34 -20.78 -10.41
C LEU A 12 6.76 -20.51 -9.91
N LEU A 13 7.10 -21.07 -8.74
CA LEU A 13 8.31 -20.70 -8.02
C LEU A 13 9.59 -21.34 -8.58
N ARG A 14 9.51 -22.52 -9.19
CA ARG A 14 10.66 -23.19 -9.82
C ARG A 14 10.58 -23.11 -11.32
N THR A 15 9.57 -23.74 -11.92
CA THR A 15 9.51 -23.88 -13.39
C THR A 15 9.53 -22.52 -14.08
N ILE A 16 8.59 -21.63 -13.75
CA ILE A 16 8.54 -20.31 -14.37
C ILE A 16 9.65 -19.41 -13.83
N LEU A 17 9.68 -19.16 -12.52
CA LEU A 17 10.55 -18.13 -11.95
C LEU A 17 12.04 -18.50 -12.03
N ARG A 18 12.42 -19.74 -11.70
CA ARG A 18 13.83 -20.16 -11.64
C ARG A 18 14.33 -20.70 -12.97
N ASP A 19 13.60 -21.64 -13.58
CA ASP A 19 14.12 -22.39 -14.71
C ASP A 19 13.92 -21.61 -16.02
N GLU A 20 12.73 -21.06 -16.26
CA GLU A 20 12.44 -20.32 -17.49
C GLU A 20 12.94 -18.87 -17.45
N TRP A 21 12.67 -18.14 -16.36
CA TRP A 21 13.08 -16.73 -16.24
C TRP A 21 14.52 -16.56 -15.72
N GLY A 22 15.10 -17.62 -15.15
CA GLY A 22 16.48 -17.57 -14.64
C GLY A 22 16.65 -16.69 -13.41
N TRP A 23 15.61 -16.45 -12.60
CA TRP A 23 15.70 -15.58 -11.43
C TRP A 23 16.71 -16.12 -10.41
N PRO A 24 17.78 -15.36 -10.07
CA PRO A 24 18.80 -15.83 -9.13
C PRO A 24 18.55 -15.38 -7.68
N GLY A 25 17.64 -14.42 -7.47
CA GLY A 25 17.44 -13.74 -6.20
C GLY A 25 16.56 -14.48 -5.21
N VAL A 26 16.23 -13.85 -4.09
CA VAL A 26 15.44 -14.48 -3.02
C VAL A 26 13.94 -14.53 -3.37
N VAL A 27 13.23 -15.54 -2.87
CA VAL A 27 11.76 -15.58 -2.79
C VAL A 27 11.33 -15.55 -1.32
N LEU A 28 10.61 -14.50 -0.94
CA LEU A 28 10.10 -14.26 0.40
C LEU A 28 8.58 -14.53 0.41
N SER A 29 8.08 -15.15 1.48
CA SER A 29 6.64 -15.32 1.67
C SER A 29 5.99 -13.99 2.04
N ASP A 30 4.71 -13.83 1.73
CA ASP A 30 3.93 -12.78 2.39
C ASP A 30 3.75 -13.08 3.89
N TYR A 31 3.25 -12.11 4.64
CA TYR A 31 3.04 -12.18 6.09
C TYR A 31 2.20 -13.40 6.47
N GLU A 32 2.79 -14.34 7.21
CA GLU A 32 2.16 -15.60 7.64
C GLU A 32 1.69 -16.54 6.52
N ALA A 33 2.04 -16.27 5.25
CA ALA A 33 1.54 -17.04 4.11
C ALA A 33 1.88 -18.55 4.15
N VAL A 34 2.91 -18.96 4.90
CA VAL A 34 3.19 -20.39 5.14
C VAL A 34 2.20 -20.98 6.14
N ARG A 35 1.87 -20.26 7.23
CA ARG A 35 0.85 -20.69 8.21
C ARG A 35 -0.52 -20.80 7.56
N GLU A 36 -0.85 -19.88 6.65
CA GLU A 36 -2.15 -19.83 5.96
C GLU A 36 -2.44 -21.05 5.07
N LEU A 37 -1.43 -21.86 4.75
CA LEU A 37 -1.63 -23.15 4.06
C LEU A 37 -2.59 -24.09 4.83
N ILE A 38 -2.65 -23.94 6.16
CA ILE A 38 -3.55 -24.71 7.02
C ILE A 38 -5.02 -24.29 6.79
N PRO A 39 -5.43 -23.01 6.98
CA PRO A 39 -6.80 -22.59 6.68
C PRO A 39 -7.14 -22.67 5.19
N HIS A 40 -6.17 -22.65 4.28
CA HIS A 40 -6.38 -23.00 2.87
C HIS A 40 -6.71 -24.48 2.64
N GLY A 41 -6.54 -25.34 3.65
CA GLY A 41 -6.86 -26.76 3.59
C GLY A 41 -5.86 -27.60 2.79
N VAL A 42 -4.65 -27.08 2.57
CA VAL A 42 -3.60 -27.76 1.77
C VAL A 42 -2.43 -28.26 2.61
N ALA A 43 -2.32 -27.85 3.87
CA ALA A 43 -1.34 -28.37 4.83
C ALA A 43 -2.04 -28.89 6.08
N ALA A 44 -1.58 -30.04 6.60
CA ALA A 44 -2.16 -30.64 7.80
C ALA A 44 -1.80 -29.88 9.08
N ASP A 45 -0.57 -29.35 9.15
CA ASP A 45 -0.04 -28.58 10.26
C ASP A 45 1.11 -27.68 9.79
N LEU A 46 1.76 -26.98 10.73
CA LEU A 46 2.84 -26.05 10.41
C LEU A 46 4.12 -26.74 9.91
N ALA A 47 4.35 -28.01 10.27
CA ALA A 47 5.49 -28.77 9.78
C ALA A 47 5.28 -29.22 8.34
N ASP A 48 4.07 -29.69 7.99
CA ASP A 48 3.72 -29.99 6.61
C ASP A 48 3.73 -28.72 5.73
N ALA A 49 3.24 -27.59 6.26
CA ALA A 49 3.33 -26.29 5.60
C ALA A 49 4.79 -25.88 5.31
N ALA A 50 5.69 -26.02 6.28
CA ALA A 50 7.12 -25.76 6.10
C ALA A 50 7.74 -26.66 5.02
N ARG A 51 7.43 -27.96 5.07
CA ARG A 51 7.91 -28.95 4.10
C ARG A 51 7.47 -28.60 2.69
N GLN A 52 6.17 -28.38 2.47
CA GLN A 52 5.62 -28.06 1.16
C GLN A 52 6.22 -26.77 0.59
N SER A 53 6.38 -25.73 1.42
CA SER A 53 6.93 -24.44 1.02
C SER A 53 8.39 -24.54 0.58
N MET A 54 9.23 -25.26 1.34
CA MET A 54 10.64 -25.45 0.99
C MET A 54 10.79 -26.28 -0.29
N LEU A 55 9.99 -27.34 -0.44
CA LEU A 55 9.96 -28.13 -1.67
C LEU A 55 9.51 -27.29 -2.86
N ALA A 56 8.57 -26.36 -2.69
CA ALA A 56 8.10 -25.49 -3.75
C ALA A 56 9.14 -24.45 -4.21
N GLY A 57 10.11 -24.09 -3.36
CA GLY A 57 11.19 -23.15 -3.70
C GLY A 57 11.09 -21.79 -3.01
N LEU A 58 10.36 -21.71 -1.89
CA LEU A 58 10.27 -20.52 -1.05
C LEU A 58 11.50 -20.42 -0.11
N ASP A 59 12.22 -19.30 -0.17
CA ASP A 59 13.50 -19.16 0.54
C ASP A 59 13.35 -18.63 1.97
N ILE A 60 12.48 -17.63 2.18
CA ILE A 60 12.27 -17.00 3.47
C ILE A 60 10.80 -17.11 3.88
N ASP A 61 10.59 -17.59 5.10
CA ASP A 61 9.31 -17.58 5.81
C ASP A 61 9.15 -16.28 6.61
N MET A 62 8.23 -15.43 6.18
CA MET A 62 7.88 -14.19 6.86
C MET A 62 6.81 -14.46 7.93
N MET A 63 7.20 -14.29 9.18
CA MET A 63 6.32 -14.26 10.37
C MET A 63 5.61 -15.57 10.75
N SER A 64 5.56 -16.59 9.88
CA SER A 64 4.91 -17.87 10.22
C SER A 64 5.68 -18.69 11.25
N ASN A 65 7.01 -18.50 11.34
CA ASN A 65 7.92 -19.32 12.16
C ASN A 65 7.88 -20.82 11.84
N ALA A 66 7.44 -21.20 10.65
CA ALA A 66 7.38 -22.57 10.18
C ALA A 66 8.79 -23.13 9.95
N TYR A 67 9.66 -22.39 9.27
CA TYR A 67 11.01 -22.85 8.96
C TYR A 67 11.88 -22.95 10.20
N SER A 68 11.91 -21.90 11.04
CA SER A 68 12.73 -21.86 12.25
C SER A 68 12.36 -22.95 13.26
N ARG A 69 11.10 -23.42 13.26
CA ARG A 69 10.62 -24.46 14.19
C ARG A 69 10.73 -25.88 13.66
N HIS A 70 10.59 -26.09 12.36
CA HIS A 70 10.37 -27.43 11.80
C HIS A 70 11.44 -27.88 10.80
N LEU A 71 12.17 -26.96 10.16
CA LEU A 71 13.01 -27.32 9.01
C LEU A 71 14.17 -28.27 9.39
N ALA A 72 14.77 -28.11 10.57
CA ALA A 72 15.82 -29.01 11.05
C ALA A 72 15.34 -30.47 11.15
N ALA A 73 14.22 -30.72 11.83
CA ALA A 73 13.65 -32.06 11.96
C ALA A 73 13.19 -32.63 10.60
N LEU A 74 12.71 -31.78 9.69
CA LEU A 74 12.33 -32.18 8.34
C LEU A 74 13.53 -32.60 7.49
N VAL A 75 14.69 -31.97 7.67
CA VAL A 75 15.95 -32.40 7.03
C VAL A 75 16.46 -33.68 7.65
N GLU A 76 16.49 -33.79 8.99
CA GLU A 76 16.95 -34.99 9.71
C GLU A 76 16.14 -36.24 9.37
N SER A 77 14.82 -36.09 9.17
CA SER A 77 13.94 -37.17 8.75
C SER A 77 13.99 -37.48 7.25
N GLY A 78 14.70 -36.67 6.46
CA GLY A 78 14.77 -36.80 4.99
C GLY A 78 13.53 -36.30 4.25
N ALA A 79 12.57 -35.67 4.95
CA ALA A 79 11.37 -35.10 4.33
C ALA A 79 11.65 -33.84 3.50
N VAL A 80 12.77 -33.15 3.78
CA VAL A 80 13.31 -32.03 3.00
C VAL A 80 14.78 -32.33 2.68
N PRO A 81 15.19 -32.32 1.40
CA PRO A 81 16.61 -32.44 1.04
C PRO A 81 17.43 -31.24 1.56
N PRO A 82 18.58 -31.45 2.20
CA PRO A 82 19.41 -30.37 2.75
C PRO A 82 19.87 -29.38 1.67
N GLU A 83 20.04 -29.84 0.42
CA GLU A 83 20.48 -29.02 -0.71
C GLU A 83 19.48 -27.89 -1.04
N LEU A 84 18.20 -28.08 -0.72
CA LEU A 84 17.20 -27.02 -0.88
C LEU A 84 17.39 -25.91 0.15
N VAL A 85 17.74 -26.28 1.37
CA VAL A 85 18.06 -25.34 2.44
C VAL A 85 19.34 -24.59 2.09
N ASP A 86 20.38 -25.30 1.65
CA ASP A 86 21.64 -24.68 1.21
C ASP A 86 21.42 -23.69 0.06
N ALA A 87 20.58 -24.05 -0.91
CA ALA A 87 20.25 -23.16 -2.02
C ALA A 87 19.50 -21.90 -1.55
N ALA A 88 18.55 -22.03 -0.62
CA ALA A 88 17.83 -20.90 -0.04
C ALA A 88 18.79 -19.99 0.76
N VAL A 89 19.61 -20.57 1.63
CA VAL A 89 20.63 -19.85 2.41
C VAL A 89 21.61 -19.14 1.49
N TRP A 90 22.11 -19.81 0.44
CA TRP A 90 23.01 -19.23 -0.54
C TRP A 90 22.44 -17.96 -1.16
N ARG A 91 21.18 -17.98 -1.61
CA ARG A 91 20.51 -16.79 -2.19
C ARG A 91 20.39 -15.65 -1.18
N VAL A 92 20.04 -15.95 0.07
CA VAL A 92 19.95 -14.95 1.13
C VAL A 92 21.33 -14.34 1.44
N LEU A 93 22.38 -15.16 1.49
CA LEU A 93 23.74 -14.67 1.71
C LEU A 93 24.26 -13.86 0.52
N CYS A 94 23.98 -14.27 -0.72
CA CYS A 94 24.27 -13.49 -1.91
C CYS A 94 23.59 -12.12 -1.87
N LEU A 95 22.30 -12.05 -1.49
CA LEU A 95 21.61 -10.77 -1.35
C LEU A 95 22.28 -9.89 -0.29
N LYS A 96 22.64 -10.45 0.88
CA LYS A 96 23.35 -9.71 1.94
C LYS A 96 24.72 -9.20 1.49
N LEU A 97 25.46 -9.99 0.71
CA LEU A 97 26.73 -9.58 0.10
C LEU A 97 26.53 -8.45 -0.91
N GLN A 98 25.53 -8.56 -1.80
CA GLN A 98 25.22 -7.52 -2.78
C GLN A 98 24.84 -6.20 -2.13
N LEU A 99 24.20 -6.25 -0.95
CA LEU A 99 23.86 -5.07 -0.15
C LEU A 99 25.04 -4.56 0.70
N GLY A 100 26.21 -5.20 0.68
CA GLY A 100 27.38 -4.81 1.47
C GLY A 100 27.18 -4.97 2.99
N LEU A 101 26.22 -5.79 3.42
CA LEU A 101 25.83 -5.91 4.83
C LEU A 101 26.85 -6.68 5.68
N PHE A 102 27.81 -7.36 5.06
CA PHE A 102 28.90 -8.01 5.78
C PHE A 102 29.96 -7.00 6.22
N GLU A 103 30.24 -6.01 5.38
CA GLU A 103 31.22 -4.94 5.62
C GLU A 103 30.60 -3.75 6.37
N HIS A 104 29.37 -3.38 5.99
CA HIS A 104 28.65 -2.22 6.49
C HIS A 104 27.23 -2.60 6.98
N PRO A 105 27.13 -3.36 8.08
CA PRO A 105 25.84 -3.86 8.58
C PRO A 105 24.91 -2.78 9.16
N TYR A 106 25.45 -1.59 9.44
CA TYR A 106 24.72 -0.50 10.11
C TYR A 106 24.88 0.81 9.36
N VAL A 107 23.86 1.64 9.46
CA VAL A 107 23.89 3.05 9.10
C VAL A 107 23.76 3.88 10.37
N ASP A 108 24.29 5.11 10.36
CA ASP A 108 24.07 6.05 11.45
C ASP A 108 22.55 6.29 11.58
N SER A 109 22.00 6.01 12.76
CA SER A 109 20.56 5.80 13.01
C SER A 109 19.70 7.07 12.94
N ALA A 110 20.15 8.12 12.27
CA ALA A 110 19.37 9.32 12.07
C ALA A 110 19.69 9.93 10.70
N PRO A 111 18.98 9.53 9.64
CA PRO A 111 18.46 10.55 8.75
C PRO A 111 17.68 11.49 9.67
N GLY A 112 18.27 12.64 10.03
CA GLY A 112 17.56 13.63 10.84
C GLY A 112 16.20 13.92 10.19
N ALA A 113 15.25 14.45 10.97
CA ALA A 113 13.98 14.97 10.44
C ALA A 113 14.17 15.87 9.19
N SER A 114 15.38 16.39 8.96
CA SER A 114 15.82 17.11 7.77
C SER A 114 15.87 16.31 6.44
N SER A 115 15.69 14.99 6.44
CA SER A 115 15.77 14.15 5.23
C SER A 115 14.41 13.68 4.70
N VAL A 116 13.34 13.93 5.46
CA VAL A 116 11.97 13.54 5.14
C VAL A 116 11.18 14.81 4.87
N LEU A 117 10.29 14.79 3.86
CA LEU A 117 9.48 15.95 3.45
C LEU A 117 10.32 17.20 3.10
N THR A 118 11.49 16.99 2.47
CA THR A 118 12.28 18.10 1.94
C THR A 118 11.49 18.89 0.89
N PRO A 119 11.82 20.18 0.64
CA PRO A 119 11.17 20.96 -0.41
C PRO A 119 11.14 20.23 -1.76
N ASP A 120 12.28 19.67 -2.19
CA ASP A 120 12.40 18.91 -3.43
C ASP A 120 11.51 17.66 -3.44
N SER A 121 11.40 16.95 -2.32
CA SER A 121 10.53 15.76 -2.22
C SER A 121 9.05 16.15 -2.30
N ARG A 122 8.67 17.28 -1.70
CA ARG A 122 7.30 17.80 -1.75
C ARG A 122 6.94 18.31 -3.14
N GLU A 123 7.86 19.00 -3.81
CA GLU A 123 7.68 19.44 -5.19
C GLU A 123 7.51 18.25 -6.14
N LEU A 124 8.36 17.22 -6.00
CA LEU A 124 8.22 16.00 -6.78
C LEU A 124 6.90 15.27 -6.49
N ALA A 125 6.50 15.17 -5.21
CA ALA A 125 5.23 14.56 -4.84
C ALA A 125 4.03 15.31 -5.45
N LEU A 126 4.07 16.65 -5.45
CA LEU A 126 3.05 17.48 -6.11
C LEU A 126 3.00 17.22 -7.61
N GLN A 127 4.16 17.16 -8.28
CA GLN A 127 4.21 16.86 -9.71
C GLN A 127 3.61 15.48 -10.02
N VAL A 128 4.01 14.44 -9.29
CA VAL A 128 3.45 13.09 -9.45
C VAL A 128 1.94 13.08 -9.22
N ALA A 129 1.45 13.79 -8.19
CA ALA A 129 0.03 13.92 -7.92
C ALA A 129 -0.71 14.59 -9.10
N GLN A 130 -0.20 15.70 -9.62
CA GLN A 130 -0.78 16.42 -10.76
C GLN A 130 -0.86 15.55 -12.03
N GLU A 131 0.18 14.79 -12.33
CA GLU A 131 0.24 13.91 -13.50
C GLU A 131 -0.63 12.64 -13.34
N SER A 132 -0.96 12.26 -12.10
CA SER A 132 -1.81 11.08 -11.81
C SER A 132 -3.32 11.34 -11.93
N MET A 133 -3.75 12.60 -11.93
CA MET A 133 -5.17 12.96 -11.95
C MET A 133 -5.79 12.75 -13.34
N VAL A 134 -6.94 12.07 -13.39
CA VAL A 134 -7.66 11.77 -14.64
C VAL A 134 -8.94 12.57 -14.73
N LEU A 135 -9.03 13.48 -15.72
CA LEU A 135 -10.26 14.18 -16.06
C LEU A 135 -11.21 13.26 -16.83
N VAL A 136 -12.23 12.73 -16.16
CA VAL A 136 -13.20 11.80 -16.78
C VAL A 136 -14.29 12.53 -17.57
N LYS A 137 -14.67 13.75 -17.16
CA LYS A 137 -15.73 14.52 -17.81
C LYS A 137 -15.54 16.03 -17.59
N ASN A 138 -15.68 16.81 -18.66
CA ASN A 138 -15.78 18.27 -18.61
C ASN A 138 -16.92 18.75 -19.53
N ALA A 139 -18.13 18.82 -18.98
CA ALA A 139 -19.30 19.26 -19.74
C ALA A 139 -19.41 20.78 -19.72
N GLY A 140 -19.68 21.40 -20.88
CA GLY A 140 -19.90 22.86 -20.96
C GLY A 140 -18.66 23.71 -20.71
N GLY A 141 -17.46 23.11 -20.65
CA GLY A 141 -16.22 23.86 -20.44
C GLY A 141 -16.10 24.51 -19.06
N VAL A 142 -16.70 23.90 -18.03
CA VAL A 142 -16.67 24.40 -16.65
C VAL A 142 -15.23 24.42 -16.10
N LEU A 143 -14.39 23.46 -16.50
CA LEU A 143 -12.97 23.43 -16.13
C LEU A 143 -12.09 23.98 -17.27
N PRO A 144 -10.97 24.67 -16.95
CA PRO A 144 -10.44 24.93 -15.60
C PRO A 144 -11.23 26.03 -14.86
N LEU A 145 -11.28 25.92 -13.53
CA LEU A 145 -11.83 27.00 -12.69
C LEU A 145 -10.87 28.19 -12.73
N VAL A 146 -11.41 29.38 -12.88
CA VAL A 146 -10.63 30.63 -12.90
C VAL A 146 -10.87 31.41 -11.61
N PRO A 147 -9.84 32.03 -11.01
CA PRO A 147 -10.02 32.93 -9.87
C PRO A 147 -11.00 34.07 -10.19
N GLY A 148 -11.86 34.39 -9.22
CA GLY A 148 -12.84 35.48 -9.31
C GLY A 148 -13.92 35.35 -8.24
N ALA A 149 -14.78 36.37 -8.16
CA ALA A 149 -15.85 36.48 -7.17
C ALA A 149 -17.00 35.49 -7.43
N GLN A 150 -16.73 34.20 -7.21
CA GLN A 150 -17.72 33.13 -7.18
C GLN A 150 -17.95 32.67 -5.73
N ARG A 151 -19.11 32.10 -5.48
CA ARG A 151 -19.41 31.34 -4.27
C ARG A 151 -19.29 29.86 -4.59
N ILE A 152 -18.36 29.17 -3.94
CA ILE A 152 -18.13 27.74 -4.12
C ILE A 152 -18.57 26.99 -2.86
N ALA A 153 -19.47 26.02 -3.01
CA ALA A 153 -19.78 25.04 -1.98
C ALA A 153 -18.90 23.80 -2.17
N VAL A 154 -18.01 23.54 -1.23
CA VAL A 154 -17.24 22.30 -1.16
C VAL A 154 -18.02 21.33 -0.28
N ILE A 155 -18.47 20.22 -0.85
CA ILE A 155 -19.35 19.26 -0.19
C ILE A 155 -18.70 17.88 -0.22
N GLY A 156 -18.73 17.17 0.89
CA GLY A 156 -18.38 15.76 0.93
C GLY A 156 -17.38 15.42 2.02
N PRO A 157 -17.38 14.15 2.47
CA PRO A 157 -16.66 13.74 3.68
C PRO A 157 -15.14 13.74 3.48
N LEU A 158 -14.67 13.70 2.23
CA LEU A 158 -13.24 13.66 1.89
C LEU A 158 -12.65 15.04 1.57
N ALA A 159 -13.47 16.10 1.58
CA ALA A 159 -13.02 17.44 1.22
C ALA A 159 -11.92 17.97 2.16
N ASP A 160 -12.03 17.70 3.46
CA ASP A 160 -11.10 18.16 4.50
C ASP A 160 -10.48 17.01 5.30
N ALA A 161 -10.35 15.84 4.66
CA ALA A 161 -9.96 14.61 5.32
C ALA A 161 -8.45 14.33 5.18
N ARG A 162 -7.64 14.94 6.03
CA ARG A 162 -6.17 14.84 5.98
C ARG A 162 -5.64 13.40 5.96
N SER A 163 -6.13 12.55 6.86
CA SER A 163 -5.68 11.15 6.91
C SER A 163 -6.03 10.37 5.63
N ASP A 164 -7.16 10.67 5.02
CA ASP A 164 -7.61 9.97 3.81
C ASP A 164 -6.80 10.38 2.57
N MET A 165 -6.18 11.57 2.56
CA MET A 165 -5.29 12.01 1.46
C MET A 165 -4.04 11.13 1.33
N LEU A 166 -3.62 10.48 2.42
CA LEU A 166 -2.46 9.59 2.40
C LEU A 166 -2.79 8.22 1.79
N GLY A 167 -4.04 7.76 1.92
CA GLY A 167 -4.46 6.42 1.51
C GLY A 167 -3.97 5.31 2.45
N THR A 168 -3.88 4.08 1.93
CA THR A 168 -3.40 2.90 2.69
C THR A 168 -1.91 2.67 2.60
N TRP A 169 -1.40 1.82 3.49
CA TRP A 169 0.01 1.40 3.51
C TRP A 169 0.98 2.56 3.77
N VAL A 170 0.54 3.55 4.55
CA VAL A 170 1.24 4.82 4.76
C VAL A 170 2.16 4.84 5.99
N LEU A 171 2.65 3.70 6.45
CA LEU A 171 3.63 3.48 7.53
C LEU A 171 3.88 4.68 8.49
N PHE A 172 4.79 5.59 8.11
CA PHE A 172 5.21 6.74 8.93
C PHE A 172 4.57 8.08 8.53
N GLY A 173 3.72 8.11 7.51
CA GLY A 173 2.99 9.29 7.05
C GLY A 173 2.11 9.87 8.16
N GLN A 174 2.15 11.19 8.33
CA GLN A 174 1.37 11.91 9.33
C GLN A 174 0.27 12.72 8.63
N ALA A 175 -0.94 12.68 9.17
CA ALA A 175 -2.08 13.42 8.61
C ALA A 175 -1.80 14.94 8.54
N ASP A 176 -1.09 15.49 9.53
CA ASP A 176 -0.76 16.91 9.59
C ASP A 176 0.15 17.37 8.44
N ASP A 177 0.86 16.45 7.79
CA ASP A 177 1.71 16.75 6.63
C ASP A 177 0.96 16.73 5.29
N ALA A 178 -0.31 16.28 5.28
CA ALA A 178 -1.12 16.18 4.08
C ALA A 178 -1.92 17.46 3.83
N GLU A 179 -1.94 17.93 2.59
CA GLU A 179 -2.85 19.00 2.13
C GLU A 179 -4.18 18.38 1.68
N THR A 180 -5.30 18.93 2.15
CA THR A 180 -6.64 18.47 1.78
C THR A 180 -7.08 19.07 0.44
N VAL A 181 -8.12 18.50 -0.19
CA VAL A 181 -8.74 19.10 -1.38
C VAL A 181 -9.25 20.50 -1.08
N LEU A 182 -9.84 20.71 0.11
CA LEU A 182 -10.32 22.01 0.57
C LEU A 182 -9.18 23.02 0.73
N ASP A 183 -8.06 22.62 1.33
CA ASP A 183 -6.87 23.48 1.47
C ASP A 183 -6.32 23.88 0.11
N GLY A 184 -6.11 22.92 -0.79
CA GLY A 184 -5.56 23.16 -2.12
C GLY A 184 -6.44 24.06 -2.99
N VAL A 185 -7.75 23.84 -2.99
CA VAL A 185 -8.69 24.67 -3.77
C VAL A 185 -8.78 26.10 -3.21
N ARG A 186 -8.75 26.27 -1.88
CA ARG A 186 -8.71 27.61 -1.26
C ARG A 186 -7.42 28.35 -1.57
N ALA A 187 -6.29 27.65 -1.60
CA ALA A 187 -5.01 28.23 -1.97
C ALA A 187 -4.98 28.67 -3.44
N TYR A 188 -5.57 27.88 -4.34
CA TYR A 188 -5.63 28.18 -5.78
C TYR A 188 -6.62 29.30 -6.13
N LEU A 189 -7.80 29.32 -5.51
CA LEU A 189 -8.87 30.30 -5.75
C LEU A 189 -8.98 31.30 -4.57
N ASN A 190 -7.92 32.05 -4.33
CA ASN A 190 -7.76 32.91 -3.16
C ASN A 190 -8.73 34.11 -3.06
N ASP A 191 -9.46 34.46 -4.13
CA ASP A 191 -10.45 35.54 -4.18
C ASP A 191 -11.89 35.01 -4.36
N THR A 192 -12.21 33.90 -3.69
CA THR A 192 -13.48 33.18 -3.81
C THR A 192 -14.08 32.91 -2.43
N GLN A 193 -15.41 33.01 -2.31
CA GLN A 193 -16.11 32.69 -1.07
C GLN A 193 -16.39 31.19 -1.01
N PHE A 194 -15.95 30.54 0.07
CA PHE A 194 -16.15 29.10 0.28
C PHE A 194 -17.13 28.80 1.40
N THR A 195 -18.05 27.88 1.14
CA THR A 195 -18.81 27.16 2.17
C THR A 195 -18.37 25.70 2.14
N HIS A 196 -18.18 25.08 3.31
CA HIS A 196 -17.83 23.66 3.41
C HIS A 196 -18.85 22.93 4.28
N THR A 197 -19.30 21.76 3.83
CA THR A 197 -20.07 20.82 4.66
C THR A 197 -19.71 19.38 4.30
N PRO A 198 -19.50 18.49 5.29
CA PRO A 198 -19.18 17.09 5.02
C PRO A 198 -20.34 16.33 4.36
N GLY A 199 -21.59 16.79 4.55
CA GLY A 199 -22.78 16.14 4.01
C GLY A 199 -22.97 14.72 4.53
N CYS A 200 -22.68 13.73 3.70
CA CYS A 200 -22.83 12.31 4.04
C CYS A 200 -21.46 11.69 4.38
N PRO A 201 -21.32 10.94 5.49
CA PRO A 201 -20.09 10.22 5.79
C PRO A 201 -19.82 9.08 4.78
N THR A 202 -18.56 8.64 4.67
CA THR A 202 -18.13 7.53 3.80
C THR A 202 -18.69 6.17 4.22
N ARG A 203 -19.04 6.01 5.51
CA ARG A 203 -19.78 4.86 6.05
C ARG A 203 -20.95 5.34 6.90
N ALA A 204 -22.02 4.53 6.96
CA ALA A 204 -23.26 4.81 7.71
C ALA A 204 -23.11 4.79 9.25
N ALA A 205 -21.94 5.15 9.79
CA ALA A 205 -21.69 5.23 11.22
C ALA A 205 -22.21 6.54 11.84
N ALA A 206 -22.44 7.58 11.02
CA ALA A 206 -23.01 8.85 11.44
C ALA A 206 -24.21 9.24 10.54
N PRO A 207 -25.20 9.98 11.06
CA PRO A 207 -26.28 10.51 10.25
C PRO A 207 -25.73 11.52 9.23
N ALA A 208 -26.21 11.43 8.00
CA ALA A 208 -25.90 12.41 6.97
C ALA A 208 -26.65 13.72 7.23
N ASP A 209 -25.99 14.86 7.01
CA ASP A 209 -26.62 16.18 6.99
C ASP A 209 -26.81 16.64 5.54
N LEU A 210 -27.76 16.00 4.86
CA LEU A 210 -28.08 16.31 3.48
C LEU A 210 -28.77 17.67 3.34
N ASP A 211 -29.49 18.12 4.37
CA ASP A 211 -30.17 19.41 4.33
C ASP A 211 -29.17 20.56 4.30
N ALA A 212 -28.10 20.50 5.12
CA ALA A 212 -27.02 21.47 5.06
C ALA A 212 -26.27 21.43 3.72
N ALA A 213 -26.02 20.24 3.17
CA ALA A 213 -25.41 20.08 1.85
C ALA A 213 -26.26 20.73 0.74
N VAL A 214 -27.56 20.47 0.73
CA VAL A 214 -28.49 21.08 -0.25
C VAL A 214 -28.59 22.59 -0.07
N ALA A 215 -28.61 23.09 1.17
CA ALA A 215 -28.63 24.52 1.45
C ALA A 215 -27.36 25.21 0.94
N ALA A 216 -26.18 24.65 1.22
CA ALA A 216 -24.89 25.16 0.74
C ALA A 216 -24.83 25.16 -0.80
N ALA A 217 -25.30 24.09 -1.44
CA ALA A 217 -25.34 24.00 -2.90
C ALA A 217 -26.26 25.05 -3.54
N ARG A 218 -27.39 25.39 -2.91
CA ARG A 218 -28.33 26.40 -3.42
C ARG A 218 -27.82 27.84 -3.29
N ASP A 219 -26.94 28.10 -2.33
CA ASP A 219 -26.34 29.43 -2.13
C ASP A 219 -25.00 29.60 -2.87
N ALA A 220 -24.55 28.57 -3.59
CA ALA A 220 -23.31 28.61 -4.35
C ALA A 220 -23.56 28.77 -5.86
N ASP A 221 -22.59 29.38 -6.53
CA ASP A 221 -22.56 29.46 -7.99
C ASP A 221 -21.93 28.19 -8.61
N LEU A 222 -21.10 27.49 -7.82
CA LEU A 222 -20.48 26.21 -8.18
C LEU A 222 -20.41 25.27 -6.97
N VAL A 223 -20.59 23.97 -7.22
CA VAL A 223 -20.45 22.91 -6.21
C VAL A 223 -19.25 22.03 -6.55
N LEU A 224 -18.31 21.91 -5.61
CA LEU A 224 -17.24 20.92 -5.65
C LEU A 224 -17.61 19.76 -4.73
N LEU A 225 -17.97 18.61 -5.31
CA LEU A 225 -18.38 17.42 -4.57
C LEU A 225 -17.19 16.45 -4.45
N VAL A 226 -16.66 16.26 -3.23
CA VAL A 226 -15.48 15.44 -2.95
C VAL A 226 -15.91 14.14 -2.27
N LEU A 227 -16.01 13.08 -3.08
CA LEU A 227 -16.52 11.77 -2.69
C LEU A 227 -15.51 10.67 -2.99
N GLY A 228 -15.69 9.52 -2.36
CA GLY A 228 -14.87 8.34 -2.60
C GLY A 228 -14.91 7.39 -1.41
N GLU A 229 -13.81 6.67 -1.26
CA GLU A 229 -13.57 5.73 -0.17
C GLU A 229 -12.57 6.34 0.81
N GLY A 230 -12.74 6.05 2.10
CA GLY A 230 -11.74 6.40 3.11
C GLY A 230 -10.56 5.43 3.09
N ALA A 231 -9.44 5.84 3.70
CA ALA A 231 -8.19 5.08 3.76
C ALA A 231 -8.31 3.71 4.46
N ASN A 232 -9.41 3.40 5.13
CA ASN A 232 -9.65 2.08 5.74
C ASN A 232 -10.68 1.23 4.98
N MET A 233 -11.05 1.64 3.78
CA MET A 233 -12.11 0.99 2.98
C MET A 233 -11.56 0.17 1.82
N SER A 234 -10.37 0.49 1.33
CA SER A 234 -9.67 -0.25 0.29
C SER A 234 -8.19 -0.33 0.63
N GLY A 235 -7.63 -1.55 0.66
CA GLY A 235 -6.25 -1.84 1.04
C GLY A 235 -5.98 -3.32 1.25
#